data_AF-A0A3N5REV4-F1
#
_entry.id   AF-A0A3N5REV4-F1
#
_cell.length_a   1.000
_cell.length_b   1.000
_cell.length_c   1.000
_cell.angle_alpha   90.00
_cell.angle_beta   90.00
_cell.angle_gamma   90.00
#
_symmetry.space_group_name_H-M   'P 1'
#
loop_
_entity.id
_entity.type
_entity.pdbx_description
1 polymer ?
#
loop_
_entity_poly.entity_id
_entity_poly.type
_entity_poly.pdbx_seq_one_letter_code
_entity_poly.pdbx_strand_id
1 'polypeptide(L)'
;MEDIQDSDILPLSLEHTFWTWSAQGKVSPIPVKRAKGVYFWDVNDKRYLDFNSMTMCVNIGHGDERVIEAMVSQARELPFASPRMATKPRAMLGKLLAEITPGNLNRFLFTLGGADANENAIKLARAYTGKHKILARYRSYHGATAGAVALTGDPRRTAWEPNVMPGVVHFLDPYRYR
;
A
#
# COMPACT_ATOMS: atom_id res chain seq x y z
N MET A 1 -16.06 13.71 19.01
CA MET A 1 -16.30 12.41 18.36
C MET A 1 -16.99 11.58 19.43
N GLU A 2 -18.08 10.89 19.09
CA GLU A 2 -18.76 10.04 20.06
C GLU A 2 -17.85 8.84 20.37
N ASP A 3 -17.52 8.63 21.64
CA ASP A 3 -16.75 7.46 22.07
C ASP A 3 -17.67 6.23 21.99
N ILE A 4 -17.41 5.35 21.03
CA ILE A 4 -18.11 4.06 20.91
C ILE A 4 -17.51 3.04 21.87
N GLN A 5 -18.30 2.05 22.31
CA GLN A 5 -17.76 0.95 23.10
C GLN A 5 -17.02 -0.04 22.20
N ASP A 6 -16.07 -0.77 22.79
CA ASP A 6 -15.33 -1.84 22.11
C ASP A 6 -16.27 -2.91 21.48
N SER A 7 -17.42 -3.16 22.11
CA SER A 7 -18.46 -4.07 21.61
C SER A 7 -19.10 -3.62 20.30
N ASP A 8 -19.05 -2.32 20.01
CA ASP A 8 -19.75 -1.72 18.87
C ASP A 8 -18.88 -1.69 17.61
N ILE A 9 -17.55 -1.88 17.76
CA ILE A 9 -16.57 -1.83 16.67
C ILE A 9 -16.94 -2.80 15.55
N LEU A 10 -17.22 -4.06 15.87
CA LEU A 10 -17.52 -5.07 14.86
C LEU A 10 -18.89 -4.85 14.19
N PRO A 11 -20.02 -4.69 14.92
CA PRO A 11 -21.32 -4.45 14.30
C PRO A 11 -21.34 -3.22 13.39
N LEU A 12 -20.83 -2.08 13.86
CA LEU A 12 -20.80 -0.85 13.06
C LEU A 12 -19.92 -0.99 11.82
N SER A 13 -18.79 -1.69 11.91
CA SER A 13 -17.95 -1.97 10.75
C SER A 13 -18.66 -2.85 9.72
N LEU A 14 -19.40 -3.87 10.16
CA LEU A 14 -20.17 -4.74 9.26
C LEU A 14 -21.34 -4.00 8.59
N GLU A 15 -21.98 -3.08 9.31
CA GLU A 15 -23.14 -2.34 8.80
C GLU A 15 -22.77 -1.23 7.82
N HIS A 16 -21.66 -0.53 8.07
CA HIS A 16 -21.38 0.75 7.40
C HIS A 16 -20.14 0.74 6.51
N THR A 17 -19.44 -0.39 6.33
CA THR A 17 -18.19 -0.41 5.56
C THR A 17 -18.12 -1.54 4.53
N PHE A 18 -17.41 -1.26 3.44
CA PHE A 18 -16.97 -2.29 2.50
C PHE A 18 -15.60 -2.82 2.89
N TRP A 19 -15.45 -4.13 2.75
CA TRP A 19 -14.22 -4.83 3.10
C TRP A 19 -13.38 -5.11 1.86
N THR A 20 -12.18 -4.55 1.79
CA THR A 20 -11.29 -4.79 0.66
C THR A 20 -10.83 -6.26 0.61
N TRP A 21 -10.66 -6.78 -0.60
CA TRP A 21 -10.16 -8.15 -0.88
C TRP A 21 -11.01 -9.29 -0.30
N SER A 22 -12.27 -9.02 0.01
CA SER A 22 -13.19 -10.00 0.58
C SER A 22 -14.55 -9.99 -0.14
N ALA A 23 -15.19 -11.16 -0.23
CA ALA A 23 -16.59 -11.23 -0.64
C ALA A 23 -17.45 -10.69 0.51
N GLN A 24 -18.24 -9.65 0.26
CA GLN A 24 -18.91 -8.89 1.34
C GLN A 24 -19.83 -9.75 2.21
N GLY A 25 -20.60 -10.68 1.62
CA GLY A 25 -21.45 -11.60 2.39
C GLY A 25 -20.72 -12.70 3.16
N LYS A 26 -19.38 -12.73 3.15
CA LYS A 26 -18.55 -13.77 3.80
C LYS A 26 -17.45 -13.19 4.68
N VAL A 27 -17.50 -11.91 5.00
CA VAL A 27 -16.50 -11.26 5.84
C VAL A 27 -16.62 -11.76 7.28
N SER A 28 -15.48 -12.02 7.92
CA SER A 28 -15.39 -12.35 9.35
C SER A 28 -14.15 -11.64 9.92
N PRO A 29 -14.22 -10.32 10.11
CA PRO A 29 -13.06 -9.52 10.49
C PRO A 29 -12.78 -9.64 11.99
N ILE A 30 -11.51 -9.46 12.37
CA ILE A 30 -11.09 -9.39 13.77
C ILE A 30 -11.22 -7.93 14.23
N PRO A 31 -12.03 -7.62 15.26
CA PRO A 31 -12.09 -6.27 15.83
C PRO A 31 -10.81 -5.97 16.62
N VAL A 32 -9.83 -5.34 15.95
CA VAL A 32 -8.52 -5.02 16.54
C VAL A 32 -8.61 -3.73 17.37
N LYS A 33 -8.11 -3.77 18.61
CA LYS A 33 -8.11 -2.64 19.55
C LYS A 33 -6.76 -1.95 19.66
N ARG A 34 -5.67 -2.71 19.71
CA ARG A 34 -4.31 -2.17 19.94
C ARG A 34 -3.22 -3.07 19.36
N ALA A 35 -2.04 -2.50 19.15
CA ALA A 35 -0.85 -3.22 18.70
C ALA A 35 0.45 -2.61 19.25
N LYS A 36 1.46 -3.46 19.49
CA LYS A 36 2.80 -3.05 19.97
C LYS A 36 3.83 -4.12 19.61
N GLY A 37 4.98 -3.70 19.07
CA GLY A 37 6.02 -4.61 18.63
C GLY A 37 5.50 -5.56 17.56
N VAL A 38 5.65 -6.87 17.77
CA VAL A 38 5.18 -7.91 16.83
C VAL A 38 3.79 -8.44 17.15
N TYR A 39 3.06 -7.81 18.07
CA TYR A 39 1.75 -8.29 18.54
C TYR A 39 0.63 -7.29 18.29
N PHE A 40 -0.58 -7.81 18.11
CA PHE A 40 -1.83 -7.05 18.20
C PHE A 40 -2.85 -7.76 19.08
N TRP A 41 -3.86 -7.03 19.53
CA TRP A 41 -4.92 -7.53 20.42
C TRP A 41 -6.29 -7.15 19.88
N ASP A 42 -7.25 -8.07 19.98
CA ASP A 42 -8.65 -7.76 19.71
C ASP A 42 -9.32 -7.04 20.90
N VAL A 43 -10.58 -6.68 20.74
CA VAL A 43 -11.41 -6.03 21.77
C VAL A 43 -11.63 -6.88 23.04
N ASN A 44 -11.39 -8.19 22.98
CA ASN A 44 -11.48 -9.11 24.11
C ASN A 44 -10.09 -9.39 24.72
N ASP A 45 -9.08 -8.56 24.41
CA ASP A 45 -7.69 -8.70 24.83
C ASP A 45 -7.02 -10.02 24.41
N LYS A 46 -7.57 -10.74 23.42
CA LYS A 46 -6.88 -11.88 22.83
C LYS A 46 -5.67 -11.38 22.05
N ARG A 47 -4.49 -11.89 22.38
CA ARG A 47 -3.21 -11.53 21.75
C ARG A 47 -2.94 -12.37 20.52
N TYR A 48 -2.46 -11.72 19.47
CA TYR A 48 -2.06 -12.32 18.20
C TYR A 48 -0.60 -11.97 17.90
N LEU A 49 0.19 -12.96 17.50
CA LEU A 49 1.53 -12.75 16.95
C LEU A 49 1.41 -12.48 15.44
N ASP A 50 1.90 -11.33 14.99
CA ASP A 50 1.81 -10.89 13.60
C ASP A 50 2.96 -11.48 12.77
N PHE A 51 2.70 -12.62 12.12
CA PHE A 51 3.66 -13.27 11.22
C PHE A 51 3.74 -12.62 9.83
N ASN A 52 2.92 -11.62 9.51
CA ASN A 52 2.84 -11.04 8.17
C ASN A 52 3.16 -9.54 8.13
N SER A 53 3.48 -8.91 9.27
CA SER A 53 3.59 -7.46 9.39
C SER A 53 2.34 -6.76 8.82
N MET A 54 1.17 -7.28 9.21
CA MET A 54 -0.15 -7.00 8.66
C MET A 54 -0.27 -7.31 7.17
N THR A 55 -0.01 -6.31 6.33
CA THR A 55 -0.01 -6.42 4.86
C THR A 55 1.40 -6.17 4.35
N MET A 56 2.38 -6.86 4.97
CA MET A 56 3.80 -6.83 4.62
C MET A 56 4.42 -5.43 4.70
N CYS A 57 3.96 -4.59 5.63
CA CYS A 57 4.34 -3.17 5.70
C CYS A 57 4.77 -2.66 7.08
N VAL A 58 4.39 -3.34 8.17
CA VAL A 58 4.75 -2.92 9.54
C VAL A 58 6.14 -3.43 9.94
N ASN A 59 7.16 -3.10 9.14
CA ASN A 59 8.48 -3.75 9.20
C ASN A 59 9.29 -3.43 10.47
N ILE A 60 9.03 -2.29 11.12
CA ILE A 60 9.68 -1.89 12.38
C ILE A 60 8.85 -2.26 13.63
N GLY A 61 7.75 -2.99 13.43
CA GLY A 61 6.79 -3.31 14.48
C GLY A 61 5.78 -2.19 14.75
N HIS A 62 4.73 -2.54 15.49
CA HIS A 62 3.63 -1.65 15.85
C HIS A 62 4.01 -0.67 16.97
N GLY A 63 3.51 0.56 16.88
CA GLY A 63 3.60 1.55 17.95
C GLY A 63 5.03 2.04 18.25
N ASP A 64 5.83 2.34 17.23
CA ASP A 64 7.13 2.98 17.43
C ASP A 64 6.95 4.46 17.82
N GLU A 65 7.27 4.80 19.07
CA GLU A 65 7.10 6.16 19.62
C GLU A 65 7.88 7.21 18.83
N ARG A 66 9.02 6.85 18.23
CA ARG A 66 9.82 7.80 17.43
C ARG A 66 9.07 8.23 16.18
N VAL A 67 8.32 7.30 15.56
CA VAL A 67 7.49 7.58 14.38
C VAL A 67 6.26 8.40 14.78
N ILE A 68 5.59 8.01 15.87
CA ILE A 68 4.42 8.71 16.37
C ILE A 68 4.77 10.17 16.69
N GLU A 69 5.83 10.41 17.46
CA GLU A 69 6.24 11.76 17.82
C GLU A 69 6.69 12.58 16.59
N ALA A 70 7.37 11.97 15.62
CA ALA A 70 7.73 12.65 14.37
C ALA A 70 6.49 13.06 13.56
N MET A 71 5.47 12.19 13.47
CA MET A 71 4.20 12.50 12.81
C MET A 71 3.45 13.63 13.53
N VAL A 72 3.33 13.56 14.85
CA VAL A 72 2.66 14.57 15.67
C VAL A 72 3.36 15.93 15.55
N SER A 73 4.69 15.96 15.68
CA SER A 73 5.47 17.19 15.53
C SER A 73 5.29 17.80 14.14
N GLN A 74 5.38 17.00 13.08
CA GLN A 74 5.22 17.50 11.72
C GLN A 74 3.79 17.99 11.44
N ALA A 75 2.77 17.31 11.96
CA ALA A 75 1.38 17.73 11.82
C ALA A 75 1.09 19.06 12.53
N ARG A 76 1.74 19.32 13.67
CA ARG A 76 1.67 20.61 14.38
C ARG A 76 2.38 21.74 13.64
N GLU A 77 3.51 21.45 13.00
CA GLU A 77 4.32 22.45 12.26
C GLU A 77 3.74 22.77 10.88
N LEU A 78 3.50 21.76 10.06
CA LEU A 78 2.98 21.88 8.70
C LEU A 78 2.29 20.57 8.29
N PRO A 79 0.94 20.48 8.40
CA PRO A 79 0.21 19.25 8.11
C PRO A 79 0.12 18.92 6.62
N PHE A 80 0.16 19.93 5.74
CA PHE A 80 0.05 19.72 4.30
C PHE A 80 0.72 20.87 3.52
N ALA A 81 1.32 20.53 2.37
CA ALA A 81 1.88 21.48 1.43
C ALA A 81 1.51 21.11 -0.01
N SER A 82 1.26 22.12 -0.84
CA SER A 82 0.92 21.90 -2.25
C SER A 82 2.12 21.38 -3.06
N PRO A 83 1.92 20.72 -4.21
CA PRO A 83 3.01 20.15 -5.02
C PRO A 83 4.11 21.13 -5.47
N ARG A 84 3.82 22.44 -5.53
CA ARG A 84 4.79 23.48 -5.92
C ARG A 84 5.72 23.91 -4.78
N MET A 85 5.47 23.45 -3.55
CA MET A 85 6.20 23.87 -2.36
C MET A 85 7.31 22.88 -2.02
N ALA A 86 8.46 23.40 -1.57
CA ALA A 86 9.51 22.60 -0.95
C ALA A 86 9.24 22.46 0.55
N THR A 87 9.53 21.30 1.13
CA THR A 87 9.38 21.05 2.56
C THR A 87 10.60 20.32 3.12
N LYS A 88 10.87 20.54 4.41
CA LYS A 88 11.96 19.86 5.13
C LYS A 88 11.83 18.33 5.07
N PRO A 89 10.66 17.70 5.31
CA PRO A 89 10.52 16.25 5.18
C PRO A 89 10.82 15.74 3.76
N ARG A 90 10.36 16.45 2.72
CA ARG A 90 10.61 16.06 1.33
C ARG A 90 12.10 16.10 0.98
N ALA A 91 12.80 17.15 1.40
CA ALA A 91 14.24 17.29 1.18
C ALA A 91 15.04 16.20 1.91
N MET A 92 14.72 15.97 3.18
CA MET A 92 15.39 14.94 4.00
C MET A 92 15.15 13.54 3.46
N LEU A 93 13.90 13.18 3.14
CA LEU A 93 13.57 11.87 2.60
C LEU A 93 14.26 11.62 1.25
N GLY A 94 14.26 12.61 0.35
CA GLY A 94 14.95 12.50 -0.92
C GLY A 94 16.46 12.27 -0.76
N LYS A 95 17.10 12.93 0.20
CA LYS A 95 18.52 12.71 0.53
C LYS A 95 18.76 11.29 1.06
N LEU A 96 17.99 10.87 2.07
CA LEU A 96 18.15 9.55 2.70
C LEU A 96 17.90 8.40 1.72
N LEU A 97 16.90 8.53 0.84
CA LEU A 97 16.66 7.52 -0.19
C LEU A 97 17.86 7.40 -1.13
N ALA A 98 18.44 8.51 -1.57
CA ALA A 98 19.60 8.51 -2.45
C ALA A 98 20.86 7.85 -1.83
N GLU A 99 20.95 7.78 -0.49
CA GLU A 99 22.05 7.11 0.22
C GLU A 99 21.91 5.57 0.20
N ILE A 100 20.69 5.04 0.06
CA ILE A 100 20.41 3.60 0.16
C ILE A 100 20.01 2.95 -1.18
N THR A 101 19.61 3.74 -2.18
CA THR A 101 19.22 3.23 -3.48
C THR A 101 20.44 2.91 -4.36
N PRO A 102 20.38 1.87 -5.20
CA PRO A 102 21.54 1.44 -5.98
C PRO A 102 21.89 2.42 -7.10
N GLY A 103 23.18 2.44 -7.46
CA GLY A 103 23.69 3.15 -8.64
C GLY A 103 23.46 4.66 -8.57
N ASN A 104 22.80 5.21 -9.58
CA ASN A 104 22.53 6.64 -9.74
C ASN A 104 21.05 7.01 -9.51
N LEU A 105 20.27 6.14 -8.86
CA LEU A 105 18.86 6.42 -8.55
C LEU A 105 18.75 7.50 -7.46
N ASN A 106 18.65 8.77 -7.87
CA ASN A 106 18.71 9.94 -6.99
C ASN A 106 17.59 10.97 -7.23
N ARG A 107 16.48 10.56 -7.86
CA ARG A 107 15.30 11.39 -8.11
C ARG A 107 14.05 10.58 -7.77
N PHE A 108 13.17 11.18 -6.98
CA PHE A 108 12.02 10.49 -6.40
C PHE A 108 10.73 11.26 -6.64
N LEU A 109 9.72 10.54 -7.11
CA LEU A 109 8.32 10.97 -7.11
C LEU A 109 7.63 10.26 -5.95
N PHE A 110 7.08 11.03 -5.02
CA PHE A 110 6.38 10.50 -3.85
C PHE A 110 4.89 10.30 -4.17
N THR A 111 4.37 9.14 -3.84
CA THR A 111 2.97 8.73 -4.00
C THR A 111 2.41 8.23 -2.68
N LEU A 112 1.12 7.90 -2.62
CA LEU A 112 0.48 7.44 -1.39
C LEU A 112 0.53 5.91 -1.23
N GLY A 113 0.77 5.16 -2.31
CA GLY A 113 0.89 3.71 -2.24
C GLY A 113 1.69 3.09 -3.39
N GLY A 114 1.65 1.75 -3.46
CA GLY A 114 2.32 1.02 -4.52
C GLY A 114 1.58 1.08 -5.86
N ALA A 115 0.24 1.16 -5.82
CA ALA A 115 -0.57 1.15 -7.04
C ALA A 115 -0.37 2.45 -7.85
N ASP A 116 -0.47 3.62 -7.21
CA ASP A 116 -0.25 4.92 -7.86
C ASP A 116 1.24 5.17 -8.20
N ALA A 117 2.18 4.58 -7.46
CA ALA A 117 3.58 4.50 -7.89
C ALA A 117 3.71 3.78 -9.24
N ASN A 118 3.06 2.62 -9.41
CA ASN A 118 3.07 1.87 -10.66
C ASN A 118 2.38 2.63 -11.81
N GLU A 119 1.25 3.31 -11.55
CA GLU A 119 0.59 4.18 -12.55
C GLU A 119 1.57 5.24 -13.10
N ASN A 120 2.32 5.90 -12.22
CA ASN A 120 3.29 6.90 -12.62
C ASN A 120 4.51 6.29 -13.32
N ALA A 121 5.01 5.15 -12.86
CA ALA A 121 6.10 4.44 -13.50
C ALA A 121 5.76 4.06 -14.96
N ILE A 122 4.54 3.61 -15.23
CA ILE A 122 4.09 3.25 -16.57
C ILE A 122 4.03 4.47 -17.49
N LYS A 123 3.43 5.58 -17.01
CA LYS A 123 3.37 6.83 -17.77
C LYS A 123 4.77 7.32 -18.12
N LEU A 124 5.68 7.33 -17.14
CA LEU A 124 7.07 7.76 -17.34
C LEU A 124 7.81 6.84 -18.32
N ALA A 125 7.68 5.52 -18.18
CA ALA A 125 8.31 4.56 -19.08
C ALA A 125 7.81 4.71 -20.53
N ARG A 126 6.49 4.85 -20.73
CA ARG A 126 5.91 5.07 -22.06
C ARG A 126 6.35 6.41 -22.65
N ALA A 127 6.31 7.49 -21.86
CA ALA A 127 6.73 8.82 -22.30
C ALA A 127 8.20 8.87 -22.68
N TYR A 128 9.08 8.23 -21.89
CA TYR A 128 10.51 8.21 -22.14
C TYR A 128 10.90 7.31 -23.33
N THR A 129 10.33 6.11 -23.42
CA THR A 129 10.75 5.12 -24.43
C THR A 129 9.98 5.22 -25.74
N GLY A 130 8.79 5.86 -25.75
CA GLY A 130 7.84 5.79 -26.86
C GLY A 130 7.20 4.41 -27.07
N LYS A 131 7.56 3.40 -26.25
CA LYS A 131 7.07 2.03 -26.40
C LYS A 131 5.75 1.85 -25.67
N HIS A 132 4.76 1.30 -26.37
CA HIS A 132 3.42 1.12 -25.82
C HIS A 132 3.28 -0.10 -24.88
N LYS A 133 3.96 -1.20 -25.22
CA LYS A 133 3.79 -2.49 -24.52
C LYS A 133 4.50 -2.50 -23.16
N ILE A 134 3.82 -2.99 -22.14
CA ILE A 134 4.37 -3.29 -20.82
C ILE A 134 4.31 -4.80 -20.59
N LEU A 135 5.44 -5.40 -20.23
CA LEU A 135 5.52 -6.83 -19.92
C LEU A 135 5.33 -7.04 -18.42
N ALA A 136 4.38 -7.91 -18.05
CA ALA A 136 4.11 -8.29 -16.67
C ALA A 136 4.11 -9.83 -16.53
N ARG A 137 4.24 -10.35 -15.32
CA ARG A 137 4.28 -11.80 -15.09
C ARG A 137 2.92 -12.32 -14.67
N TYR A 138 2.56 -13.53 -15.08
CA TYR A 138 1.50 -14.27 -14.40
C TYR A 138 1.88 -14.46 -12.91
N ARG A 139 0.87 -14.49 -12.03
CA ARG A 139 1.00 -14.57 -10.55
C ARG A 139 1.64 -13.34 -9.88
N SER A 140 1.89 -12.26 -10.61
CA SER A 140 2.36 -11.00 -10.03
C SER A 140 1.24 -10.21 -9.35
N TYR A 141 1.60 -9.29 -8.45
CA TYR A 141 0.70 -8.27 -7.93
C TYR A 141 1.33 -6.89 -8.06
N HIS A 142 0.58 -5.95 -8.65
CA HIS A 142 1.04 -4.58 -8.90
C HIS A 142 0.09 -3.50 -8.35
N GLY A 143 -1.02 -3.89 -7.73
CA GLY A 143 -2.03 -2.98 -7.18
C GLY A 143 -3.41 -3.20 -7.79
N ALA A 144 -4.36 -2.35 -7.41
CA ALA A 144 -5.78 -2.48 -7.75
C ALA A 144 -6.39 -1.23 -8.43
N THR A 145 -5.59 -0.20 -8.73
CA THR A 145 -6.02 0.89 -9.64
C THR A 145 -6.12 0.36 -11.08
N ALA A 146 -6.77 1.09 -11.98
CA ALA A 146 -7.02 0.61 -13.35
C ALA A 146 -5.75 0.17 -14.10
N GLY A 147 -4.70 0.99 -14.12
CA GLY A 147 -3.43 0.60 -14.71
C GLY A 147 -2.76 -0.53 -13.92
N ALA A 148 -2.68 -0.39 -12.60
CA ALA A 148 -2.02 -1.37 -11.72
C ALA A 148 -2.64 -2.78 -11.79
N VAL A 149 -3.98 -2.88 -11.82
CA VAL A 149 -4.69 -4.16 -11.93
C VAL A 149 -4.46 -4.79 -13.30
N ALA A 150 -4.27 -3.99 -14.35
CA ALA A 150 -3.91 -4.51 -15.66
C ALA A 150 -2.55 -5.22 -15.65
N LEU A 151 -1.57 -4.79 -14.85
CA LEU A 151 -0.30 -5.53 -14.70
C LEU A 151 -0.40 -6.73 -13.77
N THR A 152 -1.27 -6.69 -12.76
CA THR A 152 -1.45 -7.80 -11.80
C THR A 152 -1.76 -9.11 -12.53
N GLY A 153 -0.93 -10.13 -12.34
CA GLY A 153 -1.04 -11.41 -13.06
C GLY A 153 -1.86 -12.47 -12.34
N ASP A 154 -2.62 -12.13 -11.31
CA ASP A 154 -3.42 -13.06 -10.52
C ASP A 154 -4.93 -12.99 -10.85
N PRO A 155 -5.77 -13.90 -10.31
CA PRO A 155 -7.18 -13.97 -10.65
C PRO A 155 -8.01 -12.70 -10.37
N ARG A 156 -7.51 -11.75 -9.59
CA ARG A 156 -8.23 -10.48 -9.34
C ARG A 156 -8.27 -9.60 -10.58
N ARG A 157 -7.37 -9.81 -11.55
CA ARG A 157 -7.33 -9.09 -12.83
C ARG A 157 -8.44 -9.53 -13.80
N THR A 158 -8.84 -10.81 -13.79
CA THR A 158 -9.58 -11.41 -14.91
C THR A 158 -10.92 -10.75 -15.21
N ALA A 159 -11.65 -10.31 -14.17
CA ALA A 159 -12.93 -9.62 -14.32
C ALA A 159 -12.79 -8.22 -14.98
N TRP A 160 -11.57 -7.68 -15.07
CA TRP A 160 -11.29 -6.34 -15.56
C TRP A 160 -10.67 -6.32 -16.96
N GLU A 161 -10.36 -7.48 -17.52
CA GLU A 161 -9.77 -7.60 -18.85
C GLU A 161 -10.81 -7.55 -19.98
N PRO A 162 -10.43 -7.02 -21.16
CA PRO A 162 -9.20 -6.28 -21.47
C PRO A 162 -9.33 -4.76 -21.16
N ASN A 163 -10.37 -4.37 -20.41
CA ASN A 163 -10.94 -3.02 -20.47
C ASN A 163 -10.17 -1.95 -19.68
N VAL A 164 -9.29 -2.35 -18.75
CA VAL A 164 -8.62 -1.38 -17.86
C VAL A 164 -7.45 -0.63 -18.47
N MET A 165 -6.54 -1.31 -19.17
CA MET A 165 -5.40 -0.67 -19.82
C MET A 165 -4.87 -1.53 -20.97
N PRO A 166 -4.88 -1.00 -22.21
CA PRO A 166 -4.31 -1.71 -23.35
C PRO A 166 -2.79 -1.78 -23.29
N GLY A 167 -2.23 -2.75 -24.01
CA GLY A 167 -0.79 -2.89 -24.20
C GLY A 167 -0.07 -3.60 -23.05
N VAL A 168 -0.77 -4.19 -22.08
CA VAL A 168 -0.13 -5.09 -21.11
C VAL A 168 -0.08 -6.50 -21.68
N VAL A 169 1.08 -7.13 -21.61
CA VAL A 169 1.29 -8.52 -22.04
C VAL A 169 1.84 -9.32 -20.88
N HIS A 170 1.23 -10.47 -20.60
CA HIS A 170 1.66 -11.36 -19.54
C HIS A 170 2.52 -12.51 -20.05
N PHE A 171 3.57 -12.85 -19.32
CA PHE A 171 4.42 -14.01 -19.59
C PHE A 171 4.56 -14.90 -18.35
N LEU A 172 4.98 -16.15 -18.56
CA LEU A 172 5.17 -17.13 -17.49
C LEU A 172 6.30 -16.70 -16.55
N ASP A 173 6.09 -16.90 -15.26
CA ASP A 173 7.09 -16.64 -14.22
C ASP A 173 8.19 -17.74 -14.27
N PRO A 174 9.49 -17.41 -14.12
CA PRO A 174 10.56 -18.40 -13.98
C PRO A 174 10.51 -19.12 -12.62
N TYR A 175 9.40 -19.81 -12.36
CA TYR A 175 9.12 -20.45 -11.08
C TYR A 175 9.61 -21.89 -11.07
N ARG A 176 10.91 -22.10 -10.82
CA ARG A 176 11.65 -23.38 -10.93
C ARG A 176 10.99 -24.63 -10.32
N TYR A 177 10.13 -24.48 -9.31
CA TYR A 177 9.41 -25.62 -8.71
C TYR A 177 8.29 -26.17 -9.63
N ARG A 178 7.79 -25.36 -10.57
CA ARG A 178 6.83 -25.76 -11.61
C ARG A 178 7.50 -25.72 -12.97
#